data_AF-A0A9D6WUW3-F1
#
_entry.id   AF-A0A9D6WUW3-F1
#
_cell.length_a   1.000
_cell.length_b   1.000
_cell.length_c   1.000
_cell.angle_alpha   90.00
_cell.angle_beta   90.00
_cell.angle_gamma   90.00
#
_symmetry.space_group_name_H-M   'P 1'
#
loop_
_entity.id
_entity.type
_entity.pdbx_description
1 polymer ?
#
loop_
_entity_poly.entity_id
_entity_poly.type
_entity_poly.pdbx_seq_one_letter_code
_entity_poly.pdbx_strand_id
1 'polypeptide(L)'
;MAKMGTEIGWGALSVESLDVARRELILVVASSPFARAYGKAERGVCHLVRGVFAGLASGIFGTQVEAREEECLALGHAQCKIVVRGM
;
A
#
# COMPACT_ATOMS: atom_id res chain seq x y z
N MET A 1 11.90 1.86 6.33
CA MET A 1 10.77 2.32 7.19
C MET A 1 9.62 1.32 7.02
N ALA A 2 8.78 1.14 8.05
CA ALA A 2 7.63 0.20 8.10
C ALA A 2 7.88 -1.32 8.31
N LYS A 3 9.02 -1.72 8.89
CA LYS A 3 9.30 -3.13 9.27
C LYS A 3 8.20 -3.77 10.11
N MET A 4 7.53 -2.98 10.95
CA MET A 4 6.40 -3.43 11.79
C MET A 4 5.28 -4.09 10.98
N GLY A 5 5.02 -3.64 9.75
CA GLY A 5 4.01 -4.27 8.87
C GLY A 5 4.34 -5.73 8.58
N THR A 6 5.62 -6.06 8.41
CA THR A 6 6.09 -7.43 8.26
C THR A 6 5.93 -8.23 9.55
N GLU A 7 6.31 -7.65 10.70
CA GLU A 7 6.21 -8.30 12.01
C GLU A 7 4.78 -8.65 12.42
N ILE A 8 3.79 -7.83 12.03
CA ILE A 8 2.36 -8.10 12.27
C ILE A 8 1.71 -8.94 11.17
N GLY A 9 2.50 -9.48 10.24
CA GLY A 9 2.03 -10.45 9.26
C GLY A 9 1.30 -9.86 8.05
N TRP A 10 1.61 -8.64 7.61
CA TRP A 10 1.01 -8.07 6.39
C TRP A 10 1.75 -8.48 5.09
N GLY A 11 2.73 -9.36 5.19
CA GLY A 11 3.64 -9.73 4.10
C GLY A 11 4.96 -8.98 4.21
N ALA A 12 5.81 -9.10 3.21
CA ALA A 12 7.06 -8.36 3.14
C ALA A 12 6.76 -6.91 2.69
N LEU A 13 6.33 -6.08 3.64
CA LEU A 13 5.95 -4.70 3.41
C LEU A 13 7.19 -3.80 3.44
N SER A 14 7.33 -2.95 2.43
CA SER A 14 8.39 -1.95 2.34
C SER A 14 7.86 -0.61 1.80
N VAL A 15 8.53 0.47 2.23
CA VAL A 15 8.37 1.80 1.62
C VAL A 15 9.37 1.89 0.48
N GLU A 16 8.87 1.99 -0.76
CA GLU A 16 9.68 2.17 -1.97
C GLU A 16 10.15 3.63 -2.07
N SER A 17 9.25 4.59 -1.83
CA SER A 17 9.58 6.02 -1.82
C SER A 17 8.65 6.81 -0.88
N LEU A 18 9.18 7.91 -0.33
CA LEU A 18 8.42 8.94 0.36
C LEU A 18 8.97 10.30 -0.06
N ASP A 19 8.18 11.04 -0.83
CA ASP A 19 8.49 12.41 -1.25
C ASP A 19 7.47 13.37 -0.61
N VAL A 20 7.90 14.03 0.46
CA VAL A 20 7.04 14.97 1.21
C VAL A 20 6.75 16.23 0.40
N ALA A 21 7.69 16.69 -0.44
CA ALA A 21 7.51 17.89 -1.25
C ALA A 21 6.47 17.67 -2.35
N ARG A 22 6.50 16.50 -2.99
CA ARG A 22 5.51 16.07 -4.00
C ARG A 22 4.27 15.42 -3.40
N ARG A 23 4.24 15.24 -2.08
CA ARG A 23 3.16 14.56 -1.33
C ARG A 23 2.86 13.17 -1.90
N GLU A 24 3.91 12.38 -2.15
CA GLU A 24 3.79 11.04 -2.72
C GLU A 24 4.43 10.00 -1.79
N LEU A 25 3.72 8.89 -1.56
CA LEU A 25 4.20 7.71 -0.84
C LEU A 25 3.93 6.48 -1.69
N ILE A 26 4.96 5.66 -1.90
CA ILE A 26 4.87 4.40 -2.64
C ILE A 26 5.26 3.24 -1.74
N LEU A 27 4.41 2.23 -1.70
CA LEU A 27 4.57 1.02 -0.89
C LEU A 27 4.56 -0.20 -1.78
N VAL A 28 5.37 -1.17 -1.40
CA VAL A 28 5.37 -2.50 -2.01
C VAL A 28 5.09 -3.53 -0.93
N VAL A 29 4.24 -4.50 -1.25
CA VAL A 29 3.95 -5.65 -0.40
C VAL A 29 4.17 -6.91 -1.22
N ALA A 30 5.33 -7.53 -1.06
CA ALA A 30 5.57 -8.86 -1.60
C ALA A 30 4.87 -9.89 -0.72
N SER A 31 4.29 -10.93 -1.35
CA SER A 31 3.61 -12.01 -0.63
C SER A 31 2.53 -11.49 0.34
N SER A 32 1.67 -10.57 -0.11
CA SER A 32 0.55 -10.05 0.69
C SER A 32 -0.43 -11.16 1.11
N PRO A 33 -0.64 -11.42 2.41
CA PRO A 33 -1.61 -12.40 2.88
C PRO A 33 -3.05 -11.99 2.55
N PHE A 34 -3.35 -10.69 2.51
CA PHE A 34 -4.67 -10.20 2.13
C PHE A 34 -5.03 -10.59 0.69
N ALA A 35 -4.11 -10.35 -0.25
CA ALA A 35 -4.35 -10.70 -1.65
C ALA A 35 -4.38 -12.21 -1.87
N ARG A 36 -3.50 -12.98 -1.19
CA ARG A 36 -3.53 -14.45 -1.28
C ARG A 36 -4.82 -15.05 -0.71
N ALA A 37 -5.27 -14.56 0.44
CA ALA A 37 -6.49 -15.06 1.08
C ALA A 37 -7.74 -14.69 0.29
N TYR A 38 -7.75 -13.54 -0.38
CA TYR A 38 -8.86 -13.14 -1.25
C TYR A 38 -8.96 -14.01 -2.51
N GLY A 39 -7.82 -14.38 -3.10
CA GLY A 39 -7.78 -15.11 -4.38
C GLY A 39 -7.94 -14.17 -5.58
N LYS A 40 -8.32 -14.72 -6.74
CA LYS A 40 -8.45 -13.95 -7.99
C LYS A 40 -9.52 -12.87 -7.86
N ALA A 41 -9.20 -11.65 -8.30
CA ALA A 41 -10.09 -10.50 -8.27
C ALA A 41 -10.00 -9.66 -9.56
N GLU A 42 -10.90 -8.68 -9.69
CA GLU A 42 -10.91 -7.70 -10.79
C GLU A 42 -10.41 -6.30 -10.36
N ARG A 43 -10.12 -6.14 -9.06
CA ARG A 43 -9.56 -4.91 -8.48
C ARG A 43 -8.57 -5.22 -7.35
N GLY A 44 -7.77 -4.24 -6.96
CA GLY A 44 -6.90 -4.34 -5.78
C GLY A 44 -7.70 -4.58 -4.50
N VAL A 45 -7.23 -5.53 -3.69
CA VAL A 45 -7.94 -6.06 -2.50
C VAL A 45 -7.21 -5.83 -1.18
N CYS A 46 -6.02 -5.22 -1.20
CA CYS A 46 -5.25 -4.92 0.02
C CYS A 46 -5.80 -3.68 0.75
N HIS A 47 -7.11 -3.69 1.04
CA HIS A 47 -7.84 -2.54 1.58
C HIS A 47 -7.30 -2.06 2.92
N LEU A 48 -6.92 -2.98 3.81
CA LEU A 48 -6.38 -2.61 5.13
C LEU A 48 -5.05 -1.88 5.00
N VAL A 49 -4.10 -2.43 4.23
CA VAL A 49 -2.80 -1.78 3.97
C VAL A 49 -3.03 -0.43 3.32
N ARG A 50 -3.84 -0.37 2.26
CA ARG A 50 -4.15 0.87 1.55
C ARG A 50 -4.74 1.93 2.47
N GLY A 51 -5.70 1.58 3.32
CA GLY A 51 -6.36 2.50 4.24
C GLY A 51 -5.42 3.03 5.32
N VAL A 52 -4.62 2.15 5.94
CA VAL A 52 -3.69 2.54 7.01
C VAL A 52 -2.64 3.53 6.49
N PHE A 53 -2.08 3.25 5.31
CA PHE A 53 -1.08 4.15 4.75
C PHE A 53 -1.68 5.42 4.13
N ALA A 54 -2.93 5.41 3.68
CA ALA A 54 -3.65 6.64 3.35
C ALA A 54 -3.77 7.55 4.59
N GLY A 55 -4.18 7.00 5.74
CA GLY A 55 -4.26 7.76 6.99
C GLY A 55 -2.90 8.32 7.44
N LEU A 56 -1.86 7.48 7.41
CA LEU A 56 -0.49 7.90 7.72
C LEU A 56 -0.02 9.03 6.80
N ALA A 57 -0.16 8.85 5.48
CA ALA A 57 0.26 9.84 4.49
C ALA A 57 -0.51 11.15 4.62
N SER A 58 -1.82 11.11 4.88
CA SER A 58 -2.61 12.32 5.14
C SER A 58 -2.07 13.11 6.34
N GLY A 59 -1.69 12.42 7.41
CA GLY A 59 -1.03 13.06 8.56
C GLY A 59 0.35 13.64 8.25
N ILE A 60 1.16 12.95 7.44
CA ILE A 60 2.48 13.41 7.02
C ILE A 60 2.39 14.62 6.08
N PHE A 61 1.49 14.59 5.10
CA PHE A 61 1.36 15.62 4.07
C PHE A 61 0.51 16.81 4.51
N GLY A 62 -0.28 16.67 5.59
CA GLY A 62 -1.17 17.72 6.09
C GLY A 62 -2.32 18.05 5.13
N THR A 63 -2.69 17.12 4.25
CA THR A 63 -3.76 17.28 3.25
C THR A 63 -4.57 15.99 3.12
N GLN A 64 -5.71 16.07 2.44
CA GLN A 64 -6.42 14.88 1.97
C GLN A 64 -5.55 14.15 0.95
N VAL A 65 -5.71 12.84 0.87
CA VAL A 65 -4.91 12.00 -0.04
C VAL A 65 -5.80 11.07 -0.83
N GLU A 66 -5.36 10.72 -2.03
CA GLU A 66 -5.87 9.59 -2.78
C GLU A 66 -4.91 8.42 -2.65
N ALA A 67 -5.41 7.23 -2.30
CA ALA A 67 -4.63 6.00 -2.25
C ALA A 67 -5.17 4.97 -3.25
N ARG A 68 -4.31 4.52 -4.16
CA ARG A 68 -4.63 3.52 -5.18
C ARG A 68 -3.71 2.32 -5.03
N GLU A 69 -4.27 1.13 -5.22
CA GLU A 69 -3.49 -0.10 -5.37
C GLU A 69 -3.32 -0.33 -6.88
N GLU A 70 -2.16 0.01 -7.41
CA GLU A 70 -1.86 0.00 -8.85
C GLU A 70 -1.46 -1.42 -9.33
N GLU A 71 -0.85 -2.22 -8.46
CA GLU A 71 -0.56 -3.64 -8.69
C GLU A 71 -1.09 -4.48 -7.53
N CYS A 72 -1.52 -5.70 -7.81
CA CYS A 72 -2.00 -6.63 -6.77
C CYS A 72 -1.80 -8.09 -7.18
N LEU A 73 -1.40 -8.94 -6.24
CA LEU A 73 -1.30 -10.40 -6.46
C LEU A 73 -2.66 -11.00 -6.89
N ALA A 74 -3.77 -10.49 -6.35
CA ALA A 74 -5.12 -10.96 -6.69
C ALA A 74 -5.51 -10.67 -8.16
N LEU A 75 -4.82 -9.70 -8.79
CA LEU A 75 -4.97 -9.36 -10.20
C LEU A 75 -3.99 -10.14 -11.10
N GLY A 76 -3.09 -10.94 -10.52
CA GLY A 76 -2.04 -11.67 -11.24
C GLY A 76 -0.70 -10.93 -11.37
N HIS A 77 -0.50 -9.79 -10.69
CA HIS A 77 0.80 -9.11 -10.65
C HIS A 77 1.78 -9.86 -9.75
N ALA A 78 3.08 -9.55 -9.86
CA ALA A 78 4.13 -10.18 -9.08
C ALA A 78 4.13 -9.75 -7.59
N GLN A 79 3.56 -8.59 -7.27
CA GLN A 79 3.46 -8.03 -5.93
C GLN A 79 2.27 -7.08 -5.84
N CYS A 80 1.99 -6.56 -4.63
CA CYS A 80 1.05 -5.47 -4.48
C CYS A 80 1.81 -4.13 -4.40
N LYS A 81 1.36 -3.12 -5.15
CA LYS A 81 1.91 -1.77 -5.14
C LYS A 81 0.81 -0.77 -4.80
N ILE A 82 1.02 -0.02 -3.73
CA ILE A 82 0.09 1.03 -3.27
C ILE A 82 0.77 2.37 -3.44
N VAL A 83 0.09 3.29 -4.12
CA VAL A 83 0.54 4.66 -4.32
C VAL A 83 -0.44 5.61 -3.66
N VAL A 84 0.09 6.51 -2.83
CA VAL A 84 -0.68 7.52 -2.11
C VAL A 84 -0.19 8.91 -2.53
N ARG A 85 -1.11 9.78 -2.94
CA ARG A 85 -0.82 11.14 -3.43
C ARG A 85 -1.67 12.17 -2.70
N GLY A 86 -1.05 13.26 -2.25
CA GLY A 86 -1.75 14.39 -1.65
C GLY A 86 -2.53 15.22 -2.67
N MET A 87 -3.65 15.78 -2.22
CA MET A 87 -4.46 16.77 -2.94
C MET A 87 -3.95 18.19 -2.71
#